data_AF-A0A8H6QIQ1-F1
#
_entry.id   AF-A0A8H6QIQ1-F1
#
_cell.length_a   1.000
_cell.length_b   1.000
_cell.length_c   1.000
_cell.angle_alpha   90.00
_cell.angle_beta   90.00
_cell.angle_gamma   90.00
#
_symmetry.space_group_name_H-M   'P 1'
#
loop_
_entity.id
_entity.type
_entity.pdbx_description
1 polymer ?
#
loop_
_entity_poly.entity_id
_entity_poly.type
_entity_poly.pdbx_seq_one_letter_code
_entity_poly.pdbx_strand_id
1 'polypeptide(L)'
;MERRHQLATMDLEAAAQRMTGRPDMQFQGVQDPAMRAIQQGESPVVAVMPTGGGKSMLFMVPAFAAPGGTTIIVVPLVALRADMTQRCQELGISYVFEPAAVDPAAGPDCD
;
A
#
# COMPACT_ATOMS: atom_id res chain seq x y z
N MET A 1 -17.23 -4.50 6.57
CA MET A 1 -17.32 -3.50 7.66
C MET A 1 -16.20 -3.67 8.68
N GLU A 2 -15.80 -4.90 9.00
CA GLU A 2 -14.83 -5.20 10.06
C GLU A 2 -13.44 -4.56 9.89
N ARG A 3 -12.82 -4.63 8.70
CA ARG A 3 -11.48 -4.05 8.44
C ARG A 3 -11.38 -2.55 8.70
N ARG A 4 -12.39 -1.77 8.26
CA ARG A 4 -12.39 -0.30 8.42
C ARG A 4 -12.40 0.07 9.90
N HIS A 5 -13.20 -0.64 10.70
CA HIS A 5 -13.25 -0.46 12.14
C HIS A 5 -11.92 -0.86 12.80
N GLN A 6 -11.33 -1.97 12.39
CA GLN A 6 -10.00 -2.40 12.88
C GLN A 6 -8.94 -1.32 12.63
N LEU A 7 -8.81 -0.83 11.39
CA LEU A 7 -7.84 0.22 11.05
C LEU A 7 -8.05 1.50 11.86
N ALA A 8 -9.31 1.93 12.06
CA ALA A 8 -9.62 3.12 12.83
C ALA A 8 -9.13 3.06 14.30
N THR A 9 -9.02 1.85 14.85
CA THR A 9 -8.56 1.63 16.24
C THR A 9 -7.08 1.27 16.37
N MET A 10 -6.37 1.04 15.26
CA MET A 10 -4.98 0.59 15.28
C MET A 10 -4.00 1.75 15.47
N ASP A 11 -2.86 1.46 16.09
CA ASP A 11 -1.71 2.36 16.05
C ASP A 11 -0.90 2.09 14.77
N LEU A 12 -1.13 2.92 13.74
CA LEU A 12 -0.46 2.78 12.45
C LEU A 12 1.00 3.21 12.49
N GLU A 13 1.40 4.06 13.43
CA GLU A 13 2.81 4.46 13.58
C GLU A 13 3.59 3.30 14.21
N ALA A 14 3.08 2.70 15.28
CA ALA A 14 3.66 1.49 15.86
C ALA A 14 3.68 0.32 14.87
N ALA A 15 2.66 0.20 14.01
CA ALA A 15 2.69 -0.77 12.92
C ALA A 15 3.80 -0.47 11.90
N ALA A 16 4.00 0.80 11.52
CA ALA A 16 5.05 1.20 10.59
C ALA A 16 6.46 1.01 11.18
N GLN A 17 6.66 1.28 12.46
CA GLN A 17 7.91 1.02 13.17
C GLN A 17 8.24 -0.48 13.17
N ARG A 18 7.26 -1.35 13.47
CA ARG A 18 7.42 -2.81 13.38
C ARG A 18 7.71 -3.27 11.95
N MET A 19 6.98 -2.75 10.97
CA MET A 19 7.13 -3.11 9.56
C MET A 19 8.49 -2.71 9.00
N THR A 20 9.05 -1.58 9.44
CA THR A 20 10.34 -1.06 8.96
C THR A 20 11.53 -1.50 9.82
N GLY A 21 11.29 -2.07 11.01
CA GLY A 21 12.33 -2.37 11.99
C GLY A 21 12.99 -1.12 12.61
N ARG A 22 12.39 0.07 12.43
CA ARG A 22 12.95 1.34 12.93
C ARG A 22 12.05 1.94 14.00
N PRO A 23 12.49 1.98 15.28
CA PRO A 23 11.67 2.46 16.38
C PRO A 23 11.46 3.99 16.37
N ASP A 24 12.31 4.73 15.68
CA ASP A 24 12.24 6.18 15.49
C ASP A 24 11.48 6.59 14.21
N MET A 25 10.91 5.62 13.51
CA MET A 25 10.14 5.91 12.29
C MET A 25 8.87 6.69 12.64
N GLN A 26 8.70 7.80 11.93
CA GLN A 26 7.51 8.65 11.98
C GLN A 26 7.06 8.96 10.55
N PHE A 27 5.75 9.13 10.36
CA PHE A 27 5.23 9.65 9.10
C PHE A 27 5.61 11.12 8.93
N GLN A 28 6.14 11.49 7.76
CA GLN A 28 6.63 12.84 7.51
C GLN A 28 5.91 13.51 6.34
N GLY A 29 5.77 14.84 6.41
CA GLY A 29 5.19 15.66 5.36
C GLY A 29 3.78 15.19 4.99
N VAL A 30 3.57 14.87 3.71
CA VAL A 30 2.26 14.42 3.18
C VAL A 30 1.83 13.04 3.73
N GLN A 31 2.76 12.22 4.24
CA GLN A 31 2.42 10.88 4.73
C GLN A 31 1.49 10.91 5.94
N ASP A 32 1.75 11.79 6.91
CA ASP A 32 0.98 11.85 8.15
C ASP A 32 -0.51 12.19 7.90
N PRO A 33 -0.86 13.31 7.25
CA PRO A 33 -2.27 13.61 6.97
C PRO A 33 -2.92 12.57 6.05
N ALA A 34 -2.19 12.02 5.07
CA ALA A 34 -2.74 10.98 4.19
C ALA A 34 -3.01 9.68 4.95
N MET A 35 -2.12 9.26 5.85
CA MET A 35 -2.29 8.06 6.66
C MET A 35 -3.46 8.21 7.64
N ARG A 36 -3.61 9.39 8.28
CA ARG A 36 -4.76 9.69 9.14
C ARG A 36 -6.08 9.63 8.39
N ALA A 37 -6.15 10.22 7.19
CA ALA A 37 -7.34 10.14 6.33
C ALA A 37 -7.69 8.68 5.99
N ILE A 38 -6.70 7.88 5.61
CA ILE A 38 -6.85 6.44 5.34
C ILE A 38 -7.35 5.69 6.59
N GLN A 39 -6.78 5.98 7.75
CA GLN A 39 -7.14 5.37 9.04
C GLN A 39 -8.58 5.68 9.45
N GLN A 40 -9.02 6.91 9.22
CA GLN A 40 -10.39 7.37 9.49
C GLN A 40 -11.39 6.85 8.44
N GLY A 41 -10.89 6.19 7.40
CA GLY A 41 -11.72 5.64 6.33
C GLY A 41 -12.23 6.70 5.36
N GLU A 42 -11.61 7.89 5.33
CA GLU A 42 -11.93 8.94 4.36
C GLU A 42 -11.66 8.45 2.94
N SER A 43 -12.53 8.82 2.00
CA SER A 43 -12.42 8.42 0.60
C SER A 43 -13.20 9.41 -0.27
N PRO A 44 -12.62 9.89 -1.39
CA PRO A 44 -11.29 9.57 -1.92
C PRO A 44 -10.15 10.34 -1.23
N VAL A 45 -8.95 9.75 -1.20
CA VAL A 45 -7.70 10.41 -0.76
C VAL A 45 -6.74 10.49 -1.94
N VAL A 46 -6.21 11.68 -2.21
CA VAL A 46 -5.19 11.92 -3.26
C VAL A 46 -3.92 12.45 -2.61
N ALA A 47 -2.84 11.66 -2.64
CA ALA A 47 -1.54 12.05 -2.10
C ALA A 47 -0.52 12.24 -3.23
N VAL A 48 0.02 13.45 -3.36
CA VAL A 48 1.06 13.78 -4.33
C VAL A 48 2.41 13.80 -3.62
N MET A 49 3.33 12.96 -4.07
CA MET A 49 4.59 12.72 -3.38
C MET A 49 5.71 12.42 -4.39
N PRO A 50 6.95 12.87 -4.14
CA PRO A 50 8.07 12.59 -5.04
C PRO A 50 8.43 11.09 -5.06
N THR A 51 9.19 10.68 -6.07
CA THR A 51 9.89 9.38 -6.06
C THR A 51 10.82 9.30 -4.84
N GLY A 52 10.89 8.14 -4.18
CA GLY A 52 11.60 7.99 -2.91
C GLY A 52 10.89 8.56 -1.68
N GLY A 53 9.84 9.38 -1.84
CA GLY A 53 9.10 9.99 -0.72
C GLY A 53 8.25 9.02 0.13
N GLY A 54 8.44 7.71 -0.01
CA GLY A 54 7.76 6.72 0.83
C GLY A 54 6.25 6.55 0.56
N LYS A 55 5.77 6.85 -0.65
CA LYS A 55 4.37 6.67 -1.08
C LYS A 55 3.80 5.29 -0.72
N SER A 56 4.63 4.26 -0.86
CA SER A 56 4.25 2.88 -0.59
C SER A 56 3.81 2.64 0.85
N MET A 57 4.30 3.43 1.81
CA MET A 57 3.89 3.32 3.21
C MET A 57 2.38 3.45 3.38
N LEU A 58 1.74 4.32 2.57
CA LEU A 58 0.30 4.60 2.64
C LEU A 58 -0.58 3.38 2.38
N PHE A 59 -0.08 2.36 1.66
CA PHE A 59 -0.82 1.12 1.43
C PHE A 59 -0.18 -0.10 2.10
N MET A 60 1.14 -0.11 2.32
CA MET A 60 1.84 -1.24 2.96
C MET A 60 1.55 -1.32 4.46
N VAL A 61 1.59 -0.19 5.17
CA VAL A 61 1.30 -0.17 6.61
C VAL A 61 -0.10 -0.67 6.93
N PRO A 62 -1.19 -0.18 6.29
CA PRO A 62 -2.52 -0.72 6.57
C PRO A 62 -2.70 -2.17 6.09
N ALA A 63 -1.98 -2.61 5.04
CA ALA A 63 -1.97 -4.02 4.63
C ALA A 63 -1.34 -4.93 5.69
N PHE A 64 -0.23 -4.49 6.29
CA PHE A 64 0.48 -5.19 7.35
C PHE A 64 -0.29 -5.17 8.68
N ALA A 65 -0.88 -4.03 9.04
CA ALA A 65 -1.54 -3.84 10.33
C ALA A 65 -2.87 -4.59 10.45
N ALA A 66 -3.64 -4.69 9.36
CA ALA A 66 -4.97 -5.28 9.35
C ALA A 66 -5.02 -6.59 8.55
N PRO A 67 -4.67 -7.75 9.17
CA PRO A 67 -4.67 -9.05 8.48
C PRO A 67 -6.08 -9.54 8.12
N GLY A 68 -7.15 -9.00 8.74
CA GLY A 68 -8.54 -9.35 8.48
C GLY A 68 -9.13 -8.81 7.18
N GLY A 69 -8.33 -8.41 6.20
CA GLY A 69 -8.85 -8.03 4.88
C GLY A 69 -7.79 -7.84 3.81
N THR A 70 -8.21 -7.31 2.68
CA THR A 70 -7.39 -7.24 1.46
C THR A 70 -7.13 -5.79 1.07
N THR A 71 -5.86 -5.47 0.78
CA THR A 71 -5.47 -4.23 0.08
C THR A 71 -5.30 -4.55 -1.40
N ILE A 72 -6.02 -3.84 -2.27
CA ILE A 72 -5.87 -3.97 -3.72
C ILE A 72 -4.96 -2.84 -4.21
N ILE A 73 -3.88 -3.20 -4.89
CA ILE A 73 -2.91 -2.26 -5.44
C ILE A 73 -2.94 -2.38 -6.96
N VAL A 74 -3.27 -1.29 -7.63
CA VAL A 74 -3.25 -1.21 -9.10
C VAL A 74 -1.96 -0.52 -9.52
N VAL A 75 -1.09 -1.24 -10.22
CA VAL A 75 0.17 -0.73 -10.77
C VAL A 75 0.17 -0.85 -12.28
N PRO A 76 0.59 0.19 -13.03
CA PRO A 76 0.62 0.14 -14.50
C PRO A 76 1.80 -0.67 -15.05
N LEU A 77 2.88 -0.82 -14.28
CA LEU A 77 4.11 -1.44 -14.76
C LEU A 77 4.29 -2.85 -14.18
N VAL A 78 4.42 -3.84 -15.07
CA VAL A 78 4.73 -5.23 -14.69
C VAL A 78 6.07 -5.33 -13.94
N ALA A 79 7.02 -4.45 -14.25
CA ALA A 79 8.32 -4.39 -13.57
C ALA A 79 8.19 -4.20 -12.04
N LEU A 80 7.14 -3.51 -11.57
CA LEU A 80 6.90 -3.31 -10.13
C LEU A 80 6.38 -4.57 -9.42
N ARG A 81 6.00 -5.61 -10.18
CA ARG A 81 5.53 -6.88 -9.61
C ARG A 81 6.58 -7.54 -8.75
N ALA A 82 7.84 -7.60 -9.22
CA ALA A 82 8.93 -8.21 -8.48
C ALA A 82 9.15 -7.49 -7.15
N ASP A 83 9.20 -6.15 -7.18
CA ASP A 83 9.35 -5.31 -5.99
C ASP A 83 8.21 -5.50 -4.98
N MET A 84 6.95 -5.55 -5.44
CA MET A 84 5.80 -5.78 -4.54
C MET A 84 5.81 -7.20 -3.98
N THR A 85 6.12 -8.20 -4.80
CA THR A 85 6.24 -9.60 -4.39
C THR A 85 7.26 -9.74 -3.26
N GLN A 86 8.45 -9.20 -3.46
CA GLN A 86 9.53 -9.25 -2.47
C GLN A 86 9.10 -8.61 -1.15
N ARG A 87 8.51 -7.41 -1.19
CA ARG A 87 8.05 -6.74 0.04
C ARG A 87 6.97 -7.53 0.77
N CYS A 88 6.02 -8.12 0.06
CA CYS A 88 4.99 -8.95 0.69
C CYS A 88 5.61 -10.19 1.34
N GLN A 89 6.57 -10.85 0.69
CA GLN A 89 7.29 -11.99 1.25
C GLN A 89 8.07 -11.61 2.52
N GLU A 90 8.85 -10.52 2.47
CA GLU A 90 9.65 -10.03 3.60
C GLU A 90 8.77 -9.68 4.81
N LEU A 91 7.56 -9.16 4.58
CA LEU A 91 6.62 -8.77 5.62
C LEU A 91 5.63 -9.88 6.02
N GLY A 92 5.71 -11.06 5.41
CA GLY A 92 4.77 -12.17 5.66
C GLY A 92 3.32 -11.87 5.25
N ILE A 93 3.11 -10.94 4.32
CA ILE A 93 1.79 -10.57 3.81
C ILE A 93 1.40 -11.55 2.70
N SER A 94 0.25 -12.21 2.81
CA SER A 94 -0.30 -13.04 1.73
C SER A 94 -0.69 -12.17 0.53
N TYR A 95 -0.31 -12.58 -0.68
CA TYR A 95 -0.54 -11.81 -1.90
C TYR A 95 -0.91 -12.72 -3.07
N VAL A 96 -1.64 -12.14 -4.03
CA VAL A 96 -1.93 -12.72 -5.35
C VAL A 96 -1.73 -11.61 -6.37
N PHE A 97 -1.16 -11.96 -7.53
CA PHE A 97 -1.08 -11.05 -8.67
C PHE A 97 -1.99 -11.55 -9.78
N GLU A 98 -3.00 -10.76 -10.09
CA GLU A 98 -3.80 -10.93 -11.29
C GLU A 98 -3.20 -10.05 -12.40
N PRO A 99 -2.73 -10.62 -13.53
CA PRO A 99 -2.34 -9.81 -14.67
C PRO A 99 -3.57 -9.04 -15.15
N ALA A 100 -3.36 -7.79 -15.59
CA ALA A 100 -4.40 -7.08 -16.32
C ALA A 100 -4.85 -7.97 -17.49
N ALA A 101 -6.17 -8.12 -17.66
CA ALA A 101 -6.69 -8.73 -18.87
C ALA A 101 -6.12 -7.94 -20.05
N VAL A 102 -5.26 -8.59 -20.85
CA VAL A 102 -4.78 -8.00 -22.09
C VAL A 102 -6.01 -7.79 -22.94
N ASP A 103 -6.34 -6.54 -23.26
CA ASP A 103 -7.41 -6.28 -24.21
C ASP A 103 -6.98 -6.91 -25.55
N PRO A 104 -7.67 -7.95 -26.04
CA PRO A 104 -7.31 -8.57 -27.32
C PRO A 104 -7.50 -7.60 -28.50
N ALA A 105 -8.14 -6.45 -28.31
CA ALA A 105 -8.30 -5.38 -29.29
C ALA A 105 -7.17 -4.34 -29.27
N ALA A 106 -6.29 -4.34 -28.27
CA ALA A 106 -5.07 -3.54 -28.31
C ALA A 106 -4.10 -4.20 -29.31
N GLY A 107 -4.09 -3.68 -30.54
CA GLY A 107 -3.18 -4.13 -31.59
C GLY A 107 -1.71 -4.06 -31.14
N PRO A 108 -0.80 -4.80 -31.81
CA PRO A 108 0.60 -4.81 -31.42
C PRO A 108 1.15 -3.38 -31.41
N ASP A 109 1.67 -2.96 -30.26
CA ASP A 109 2.38 -1.71 -30.10
C ASP A 109 3.47 -1.64 -31.18
N CYS A 110 3.36 -0.68 -32.11
CA CYS A 110 4.42 -0.39 -33.06
C CYS A 110 5.60 0.19 -32.29
N ASP A 111 6.77 -0.45 -32.44
CA ASP A 111 8.09 -0.01 -31.97
C ASP A 111 8.41 1.47 -32.23
#